data_AF-A0A9Q1L9J5-F1
#
_entry.id   AF-A0A9Q1L9J5-F1
#
_cell.length_a   1.000
_cell.length_b   1.000
_cell.length_c   1.000
_cell.angle_alpha   90.00
_cell.angle_beta   90.00
_cell.angle_gamma   90.00
#
_symmetry.space_group_name_H-M   'P 1'
#
loop_
_entity.id
_entity.type
_entity.pdbx_description
1 polymer ?
#
loop_
_entity_poly.entity_id
_entity_poly.type
_entity_poly.pdbx_seq_one_letter_code
_entity_poly.pdbx_strand_id
1 'polypeptide(L)'
;MVPQLRPLPCDHFEISECNRPTPPQFLVLLFSFGIIAVGAGFVRPWSIAFGADQLDNRENSNNKRIMESYFNWYYATIGMSTLVAKTLIVYIQDAFGWQIGFRIPAILMFFSVSAFLLGSSLYIKVSASESLFTGFFQVLVASVRKRNIDLQSINCENYYHQSLNSEIQALTNSFRCLDKACIIEDPERDINPDGPASNPWRLCSVEQVVSLKFLLRVVPMWSSNIMVHDDTFSNNRRHIANYASVNMSAMWFVPQYVLLGLAGVFNAIGVVEVLYSELPRSMSSFVVAIFTLGMAISGFFGSLKVNVVDSVTSYGAITQSQLFNGKAPESLNAEGKVIESGTIAELAQSNIALNDENASEWIKKDKRRMIHVVYRVGNLDKTIKFYTECLGMKVLRKRDIPEEGYSNAFLGYDLKNQISPLNLLTVRLLIAGNYGVDKYDIGIGFDHFGIAVEDLLERGTTPEPFHQVMLRVGDLDQSINFYKKANGMELLRTRDNPDNKNTIAIMGYGPEDKNAVLELTYVYGVKSYDKGNGYGQIAVGTDDVYKTAETIKLYGGEIVLEPGPVPGINTKIMACADPDGWKTRLYSKCSASVRNTTFPLVIDFC
;
A
#
# COMPACT_ATOMS: atom_id res chain seq x y z
N MET A 1 -13.25 20.00 18.51
CA MET A 1 -12.97 18.55 18.45
C MET A 1 -12.91 18.05 19.88
N VAL A 2 -13.63 16.98 20.21
CA VAL A 2 -13.72 16.42 21.58
C VAL A 2 -12.36 15.82 21.94
N PRO A 3 -11.62 16.37 22.93
CA PRO A 3 -10.26 15.92 23.26
C PRO A 3 -10.20 14.44 23.68
N GLN A 4 -11.27 13.94 24.30
CA GLN A 4 -11.41 12.57 24.80
C GLN A 4 -11.45 11.50 23.68
N LEU A 5 -11.77 11.90 22.45
CA LEU A 5 -11.78 11.03 21.27
C LEU A 5 -10.42 10.99 20.55
N ARG A 6 -9.47 11.84 20.97
CA ARG A 6 -8.09 11.71 20.51
C ARG A 6 -7.40 10.67 21.40
N PRO A 7 -6.57 9.77 20.83
CA PRO A 7 -5.59 9.10 21.65
C PRO A 7 -4.75 10.17 22.37
N LEU A 8 -4.29 9.87 23.59
CA LEU A 8 -3.40 10.77 24.31
C LEU A 8 -2.22 11.11 23.40
N PRO A 9 -1.82 12.39 23.29
CA PRO A 9 -0.65 12.75 22.50
C PRO A 9 0.52 11.92 23.01
N CYS A 10 1.20 11.17 22.13
CA CYS A 10 2.44 10.53 22.54
C CYS A 10 3.39 11.67 22.88
N ASP A 11 3.79 11.80 24.15
CA ASP A 11 4.72 12.85 24.53
C ASP A 11 6.05 12.57 23.83
N HIS A 12 6.65 13.57 23.18
CA HIS A 12 7.83 13.36 22.34
C HIS A 12 9.05 12.83 23.12
N PHE A 13 8.97 12.80 24.45
CA PHE A 13 10.00 12.34 25.37
C PHE A 13 9.65 11.03 26.12
N GLU A 14 8.42 10.51 26.04
CA GLU A 14 7.96 9.26 26.68
C GLU A 14 7.26 8.35 25.65
N ILE A 15 8.05 7.61 24.87
CA ILE A 15 7.57 6.76 23.77
C ILE A 15 7.08 5.37 24.26
N SER A 16 7.21 5.04 25.55
CA SER A 16 6.86 3.72 26.09
C SER A 16 5.35 3.46 26.24
N GLU A 17 4.50 4.48 26.18
CA GLU A 17 3.05 4.30 26.27
C GLU A 17 2.28 5.22 25.32
N CYS A 18 2.46 5.07 24.00
CA CYS A 18 1.38 5.53 23.13
C CYS A 18 0.19 4.57 23.27
N ASN A 19 -0.69 4.92 24.21
CA ASN A 19 -1.88 4.15 24.55
C ASN A 19 -2.64 3.81 23.26
N ARG A 20 -2.79 2.49 23.00
CA ARG A 20 -3.60 2.03 21.88
C ARG A 20 -4.98 2.69 21.98
N PRO A 21 -5.57 3.12 20.85
CA PRO A 21 -6.87 3.74 20.90
C PRO A 21 -7.84 2.82 21.64
N THR A 22 -8.54 3.36 22.62
CA THR A 22 -9.46 2.55 23.43
C THR A 22 -10.54 1.95 22.52
N PRO A 23 -11.11 0.78 22.84
CA PRO A 23 -12.22 0.22 22.07
C PRO A 23 -13.34 1.22 21.72
N PRO A 24 -13.76 2.15 22.62
CA PRO A 24 -14.72 3.20 22.24
C PRO A 24 -14.18 4.22 21.23
N GLN A 25 -12.89 4.58 21.27
CA GLN A 25 -12.29 5.46 20.25
C GLN A 25 -12.29 4.80 18.86
N PHE A 26 -11.93 3.51 18.81
CA PHE A 26 -12.02 2.72 17.58
C PHE A 26 -13.46 2.58 17.09
N LEU A 27 -14.41 2.33 18.00
CA LEU A 27 -15.82 2.21 17.66
C LEU A 27 -16.36 3.51 17.06
N VAL A 28 -16.03 4.67 17.63
CA VAL A 28 -16.44 5.97 17.07
C VAL A 28 -15.86 6.19 15.67
N LEU A 29 -14.60 5.81 15.44
CA LEU A 29 -13.97 5.91 14.13
C LEU A 29 -14.64 4.98 13.10
N LEU A 30 -14.81 3.70 13.45
CA LEU A 30 -15.46 2.70 12.59
C LEU A 30 -16.91 3.06 12.32
N PHE A 31 -17.63 3.57 13.32
CA PHE A 31 -18.99 4.07 13.17
C PHE A 31 -19.04 5.26 12.22
N SER A 32 -18.09 6.20 12.32
CA SER A 32 -17.98 7.34 11.40
C SER A 32 -17.72 6.88 9.97
N PHE A 33 -16.82 5.91 9.76
CA PHE A 33 -16.61 5.31 8.45
C PHE A 33 -17.84 4.55 7.95
N GLY A 34 -18.57 3.88 8.83
CA GLY A 34 -19.85 3.26 8.52
C GLY A 34 -20.88 4.28 8.03
N ILE A 35 -21.03 5.41 8.71
CA ILE A 35 -21.93 6.50 8.29
C ILE A 35 -21.50 7.06 6.92
N ILE A 36 -20.20 7.28 6.71
CA ILE A 36 -19.69 7.76 5.42
C ILE A 36 -20.01 6.76 4.31
N ALA A 37 -19.82 5.45 4.56
CA ALA A 37 -20.12 4.41 3.59
C ALA A 37 -21.63 4.36 3.26
N VAL A 38 -22.48 4.44 4.27
CA VAL A 38 -23.94 4.48 4.12
C VAL A 38 -24.36 5.73 3.33
N GLY A 39 -23.86 6.91 3.72
CA GLY A 39 -24.15 8.17 3.03
C GLY A 39 -23.67 8.17 1.57
N ALA A 40 -22.45 7.69 1.30
CA ALA A 40 -21.93 7.57 -0.05
C ALA A 40 -22.71 6.56 -0.90
N GLY A 41 -23.18 5.46 -0.29
CA GLY A 41 -24.00 4.43 -0.94
C GLY A 41 -25.40 4.90 -1.32
N PHE A 42 -25.96 5.90 -0.62
CA PHE A 42 -27.24 6.49 -0.97
C PHE A 42 -27.11 7.68 -1.93
N VAL A 43 -26.24 8.63 -1.61
CA VAL A 43 -26.17 9.90 -2.36
C VAL A 43 -25.76 9.67 -3.81
N ARG A 44 -24.74 8.84 -4.05
CA ARG A 44 -24.16 8.68 -5.40
C ARG A 44 -25.14 8.07 -6.43
N PRO A 45 -25.84 6.95 -6.14
CA PRO A 45 -26.78 6.38 -7.10
C PRO A 45 -28.12 7.11 -7.14
N TRP A 46 -28.56 7.73 -6.04
CA TRP A 46 -29.83 8.43 -6.01
C TRP A 46 -29.78 9.84 -6.56
N SER A 47 -28.66 10.56 -6.47
CA SER A 47 -28.58 11.95 -6.98
C SER A 47 -28.79 12.04 -8.49
N ILE A 48 -28.22 11.08 -9.23
CA ILE A 48 -28.34 11.03 -10.70
C ILE A 48 -29.74 10.61 -11.14
N ALA A 49 -30.35 9.64 -10.46
CA ALA A 49 -31.72 9.21 -10.72
C ALA A 49 -32.73 10.30 -10.37
N PHE A 50 -32.57 10.90 -9.19
CA PHE A 50 -33.43 11.98 -8.72
C PHE A 50 -33.41 13.18 -9.67
N GLY A 51 -32.22 13.58 -10.15
CA GLY A 51 -32.09 14.69 -11.11
C GLY A 51 -32.65 14.36 -12.50
N ALA A 52 -32.47 13.11 -12.97
CA ALA A 52 -33.11 12.61 -14.18
C ALA A 52 -34.64 12.66 -14.08
N ASP A 53 -35.22 12.26 -12.94
CA ASP A 53 -36.67 12.28 -12.70
C ASP A 53 -37.26 13.70 -12.72
N GLN A 54 -36.46 14.75 -12.48
CA GLN A 54 -36.92 16.14 -12.57
C GLN A 54 -37.09 16.62 -14.02
N LEU A 55 -36.38 16.00 -14.97
CA LEU A 55 -36.30 16.42 -16.37
C LEU A 55 -36.98 15.44 -17.33
N ASP A 56 -37.23 14.19 -16.92
CA ASP A 56 -37.86 13.17 -17.76
C ASP A 56 -39.31 13.51 -18.10
N ASN A 57 -39.53 14.03 -19.31
CA ASN A 57 -40.85 14.21 -19.89
C ASN A 57 -40.96 13.46 -21.21
N ARG A 58 -41.35 12.17 -21.14
CA ARG A 58 -41.47 11.26 -22.30
C ARG A 58 -42.47 11.70 -23.36
N GLU A 59 -43.38 12.64 -23.07
CA GLU A 59 -44.32 13.18 -24.06
C GLU A 59 -43.66 14.23 -24.98
N ASN A 60 -42.52 14.80 -24.57
CA ASN A 60 -41.79 15.78 -25.35
C ASN A 60 -40.86 15.10 -26.37
N SER A 61 -40.95 15.48 -27.64
CA SER A 61 -40.08 14.94 -28.71
C SER A 61 -38.59 15.21 -28.48
N ASN A 62 -38.25 16.25 -27.71
CA ASN A 62 -36.86 16.60 -27.38
C ASN A 62 -36.35 15.95 -26.09
N ASN A 63 -37.13 15.10 -25.42
CA ASN A 63 -36.77 14.53 -24.12
C ASN A 63 -35.40 13.84 -24.13
N LYS A 64 -35.13 13.04 -25.18
CA LYS A 64 -33.86 12.33 -25.36
C LYS A 64 -32.65 13.29 -25.31
N ARG A 65 -32.72 14.41 -26.03
CA ARG A 65 -31.65 15.41 -26.08
C ARG A 65 -31.45 16.13 -24.74
N ILE A 66 -32.54 16.40 -24.02
CA ILE A 66 -32.48 17.02 -22.68
C ILE A 66 -31.79 16.08 -21.69
N MET A 67 -32.16 14.80 -21.71
CA MET A 67 -31.56 13.77 -20.86
C MET A 67 -30.08 13.56 -21.17
N GLU A 68 -29.70 13.46 -22.45
CA GLU A 68 -28.29 13.39 -22.89
C GLU A 68 -27.48 14.60 -22.37
N SER A 69 -28.03 15.82 -22.50
CA SER A 69 -27.38 17.02 -22.01
C SER A 69 -27.22 17.03 -20.49
N TYR A 70 -28.23 16.57 -19.74
CA TYR A 70 -28.18 16.43 -18.29
C TYR A 70 -27.05 15.49 -17.86
N PHE A 71 -26.99 14.27 -18.41
CA PHE A 71 -25.94 13.29 -18.04
C PHE A 71 -24.55 13.81 -18.38
N ASN A 72 -24.37 14.44 -19.54
CA ASN A 72 -23.10 15.04 -19.94
C ASN A 72 -22.64 16.13 -18.97
N TRP A 73 -23.52 17.06 -18.59
CA TRP A 73 -23.21 18.10 -17.61
C TRP A 73 -22.96 17.53 -16.20
N TYR A 74 -23.71 16.52 -15.80
CA TYR A 74 -23.50 15.84 -14.52
C TYR A 74 -22.11 15.20 -14.45
N TYR A 75 -21.68 14.48 -15.47
CA TYR A 75 -20.32 13.90 -15.50
C TYR A 75 -19.22 14.95 -15.66
N ALA A 76 -19.44 16.00 -16.45
CA ALA A 76 -18.49 17.10 -16.58
C ALA A 76 -18.26 17.82 -15.23
N THR A 77 -19.33 18.07 -14.47
CA THR A 77 -19.23 18.69 -13.14
C THR A 77 -18.54 17.78 -12.13
N ILE A 78 -18.82 16.46 -12.15
CA ILE A 78 -18.07 15.48 -11.33
C ILE A 78 -16.58 15.49 -11.69
N GLY A 79 -16.23 15.49 -12.98
CA GLY A 79 -14.85 15.53 -13.45
C GLY A 79 -14.12 16.79 -12.95
N MET A 80 -14.73 17.96 -13.12
CA MET A 80 -14.19 19.24 -12.63
C MET A 80 -14.04 19.24 -11.10
N SER A 81 -15.04 18.74 -10.37
CA SER A 81 -15.00 18.67 -8.91
C SER A 81 -13.88 17.74 -8.42
N THR A 82 -13.65 16.64 -9.12
CA THR A 82 -12.57 15.68 -8.80
C THR A 82 -11.20 16.31 -9.05
N LEU A 83 -11.05 17.07 -10.12
CA LEU A 83 -9.82 17.82 -10.40
C LEU A 83 -9.54 18.82 -9.28
N VAL A 84 -10.53 19.62 -8.87
CA VAL A 84 -10.38 20.58 -7.76
C VAL A 84 -10.07 19.85 -6.45
N ALA A 85 -10.77 18.74 -6.16
CA ALA A 85 -10.54 17.96 -4.95
C ALA A 85 -9.14 17.33 -4.90
N LYS A 86 -8.62 16.83 -6.02
CA LYS A 86 -7.29 16.19 -6.09
C LYS A 86 -6.13 17.19 -6.21
N THR A 87 -6.40 18.45 -6.53
CA THR A 87 -5.38 19.51 -6.64
C THR A 87 -5.47 20.49 -5.48
N LEU A 88 -6.52 21.31 -5.43
CA LEU A 88 -6.69 22.41 -4.48
C LEU A 88 -6.87 21.92 -3.05
N ILE A 89 -7.74 20.92 -2.80
CA ILE A 89 -7.96 20.43 -1.44
C ILE A 89 -6.72 19.70 -0.91
N VAL A 90 -6.04 18.91 -1.74
CA VAL A 90 -4.78 18.25 -1.38
C VAL A 90 -3.69 19.29 -1.10
N TYR A 91 -3.56 20.33 -1.94
CA TYR A 91 -2.64 21.43 -1.69
C TYR A 91 -2.92 22.14 -0.36
N ILE A 92 -4.19 22.38 -0.02
CA ILE A 92 -4.55 22.98 1.27
C ILE A 92 -4.23 22.04 2.44
N GLN A 93 -4.44 20.74 2.27
CA GLN A 93 -4.08 19.73 3.27
C GLN A 93 -2.58 19.72 3.55
N ASP A 94 -1.75 19.82 2.51
CA ASP A 94 -0.29 19.82 2.62
C ASP A 94 0.24 21.15 3.17
N ALA A 95 -0.28 22.29 2.69
CA ALA A 95 0.23 23.61 3.05
C ALA A 95 -0.28 24.14 4.40
N PHE A 96 -1.53 23.84 4.77
CA PHE A 96 -2.20 24.39 5.95
C PHE A 96 -2.66 23.32 6.96
N GLY A 97 -2.39 22.04 6.67
CA GLY A 97 -2.67 20.92 7.55
C GLY A 97 -4.09 20.35 7.44
N TRP A 98 -4.22 19.09 7.87
CA TRP A 98 -5.43 18.27 7.73
C TRP A 98 -6.69 18.86 8.39
N GLN A 99 -6.55 19.61 9.49
CA GLN A 99 -7.71 20.19 10.18
C GLN A 99 -8.43 21.22 9.30
N ILE A 100 -7.69 22.07 8.59
CA ILE A 100 -8.25 23.06 7.67
C ILE A 100 -8.75 22.34 6.41
N GLY A 101 -7.95 21.39 5.89
CA GLY A 101 -8.31 20.59 4.72
C GLY A 101 -9.64 19.83 4.85
N PHE A 102 -9.98 19.31 6.04
CA PHE A 102 -11.28 18.63 6.26
C PHE A 102 -12.44 19.57 6.61
N ARG A 103 -12.17 20.76 7.15
CA ARG A 103 -13.23 21.75 7.47
C ARG A 103 -13.89 22.32 6.21
N ILE A 104 -13.11 22.57 5.16
CA ILE A 104 -13.63 23.17 3.92
C ILE A 104 -14.71 22.28 3.27
N PRO A 105 -14.47 20.98 3.00
CA PRO A 105 -15.51 20.09 2.48
C PRO A 105 -16.73 19.96 3.41
N ALA A 106 -16.53 19.95 4.74
CA ALA A 106 -17.63 19.86 5.70
C ALA A 106 -18.56 21.08 5.62
N ILE A 107 -17.99 22.29 5.48
CA ILE A 107 -18.76 23.52 5.31
C ILE A 107 -19.50 23.52 3.97
N LEU A 108 -18.84 23.13 2.87
CA LEU A 108 -19.46 23.03 1.55
C LEU A 108 -20.62 22.03 1.55
N MET A 109 -20.45 20.89 2.22
CA MET A 109 -21.50 19.88 2.35
C MET A 109 -22.67 20.39 3.19
N PHE A 110 -22.43 21.15 4.26
CA PHE A 110 -23.49 21.77 5.05
C PHE A 110 -24.34 22.74 4.21
N PHE A 111 -23.71 23.60 3.40
CA PHE A 111 -24.42 24.50 2.50
C PHE A 111 -25.17 23.75 1.40
N SER A 112 -24.58 22.70 0.83
CA SER A 112 -25.22 21.86 -0.18
C SER A 112 -26.48 21.17 0.35
N VAL A 113 -26.41 20.55 1.53
CA VAL A 113 -27.57 19.91 2.18
C VAL A 113 -28.64 20.94 2.52
N SER A 114 -28.25 22.10 3.04
CA SER A 114 -29.18 23.18 3.37
C SER A 114 -29.93 23.68 2.13
N ALA A 115 -29.21 23.90 1.02
CA ALA A 115 -29.82 24.28 -0.25
C ALA A 115 -30.79 23.21 -0.78
N PHE A 116 -30.42 21.93 -0.68
CA PHE A 116 -31.27 20.82 -1.09
C PHE A 116 -32.57 20.75 -0.26
N LEU A 117 -32.48 20.92 1.06
CA LEU A 117 -33.64 20.91 1.96
C LEU A 117 -34.56 22.11 1.72
N LEU A 118 -34.01 23.30 1.52
CA LEU A 118 -34.78 24.50 1.19
C LEU A 118 -35.46 24.39 -0.18
N GLY A 119 -34.80 23.75 -1.15
CA GLY A 119 -35.37 23.47 -2.48
C GLY A 119 -36.36 22.31 -2.52
N SER A 120 -36.53 21.55 -1.42
CA SER A 120 -37.28 20.29 -1.42
C SER A 120 -38.77 20.40 -1.77
N SER A 121 -39.35 21.59 -1.71
CA SER A 121 -40.71 21.87 -2.15
C SER A 121 -40.87 22.03 -3.66
N LEU A 122 -39.77 22.31 -4.37
CA LEU A 122 -39.75 22.52 -5.82
C LEU A 122 -39.56 21.22 -6.60
N TYR A 123 -39.07 20.17 -5.94
CA TYR A 123 -38.79 18.90 -6.58
C TYR A 123 -40.02 18.03 -6.75
N ILE A 124 -40.11 17.38 -7.91
CA ILE A 124 -41.05 16.31 -8.23
C ILE A 124 -40.65 15.09 -7.40
N LYS A 125 -41.58 14.63 -6.55
CA LYS A 125 -41.39 13.46 -5.69
C LYS A 125 -42.15 12.29 -6.28
N VAL A 126 -41.42 11.35 -6.86
CA VAL A 126 -41.98 10.09 -7.39
C VAL A 126 -42.40 9.20 -6.22
N SER A 127 -43.60 8.62 -6.29
CA SER A 127 -44.13 7.71 -5.27
C SER A 127 -43.38 6.38 -5.25
N ALA A 128 -43.20 5.78 -4.07
CA ALA A 128 -42.51 4.51 -3.94
C ALA A 128 -43.31 3.39 -4.64
N SER A 129 -42.66 2.69 -5.58
CA SER A 129 -43.20 1.44 -6.13
C SER A 129 -43.15 0.33 -5.07
N GLU A 130 -44.00 -0.70 -5.20
CA GLU A 130 -43.90 -1.91 -4.38
C GLU A 130 -42.47 -2.48 -4.39
N SER A 131 -42.16 -3.31 -3.38
CA SER A 131 -40.82 -3.90 -3.20
C SER A 131 -40.37 -4.67 -4.45
N LEU A 132 -39.44 -4.08 -5.20
CA LEU A 132 -38.86 -4.64 -6.44
C LEU A 132 -38.31 -6.06 -6.23
N PHE A 133 -37.65 -6.31 -5.09
CA PHE A 133 -37.10 -7.62 -4.75
C PHE A 133 -38.19 -8.68 -4.59
N THR A 134 -39.31 -8.31 -3.99
CA THR A 134 -40.45 -9.23 -3.82
C THR A 134 -41.00 -9.61 -5.20
N GLY A 135 -41.12 -8.64 -6.11
CA GLY A 135 -41.49 -8.87 -7.51
C GLY A 135 -40.53 -9.80 -8.24
N PHE A 136 -39.22 -9.66 -8.04
CA PHE A 136 -38.22 -10.55 -8.64
C PHE A 136 -38.35 -12.01 -8.17
N PHE A 137 -38.49 -12.22 -6.87
CA PHE A 137 -38.70 -13.57 -6.33
C PHE A 137 -40.04 -14.15 -6.78
N GLN A 138 -41.10 -13.34 -6.87
CA GLN A 138 -42.40 -13.73 -7.42
C GLN A 138 -42.27 -14.22 -8.87
N VAL A 139 -41.57 -13.49 -9.75
CA VAL A 139 -41.37 -13.90 -11.15
C VAL A 139 -40.59 -15.22 -11.24
N LEU A 140 -39.53 -15.40 -10.45
CA LEU A 140 -38.78 -16.66 -10.41
C LEU A 140 -39.66 -17.83 -9.95
N VAL A 141 -40.45 -17.65 -8.89
CA VAL A 141 -41.33 -18.69 -8.35
C VAL A 141 -42.47 -19.01 -9.33
N ALA A 142 -43.12 -17.99 -9.89
CA ALA A 142 -44.21 -18.15 -10.84
C ALA A 142 -43.74 -18.84 -12.13
N SER A 143 -42.59 -18.45 -12.68
CA SER A 143 -42.00 -19.08 -13.87
C SER A 143 -41.61 -20.55 -13.63
N VAL A 144 -41.05 -20.89 -12.47
CA VAL A 144 -40.74 -22.29 -12.09
C VAL A 144 -42.01 -23.12 -11.93
N ARG A 145 -43.05 -22.57 -11.30
CA ARG A 145 -44.36 -23.26 -11.16
C ARG A 145 -45.01 -23.52 -12.52
N LYS A 146 -44.90 -22.56 -13.43
CA LYS A 146 -45.44 -22.63 -14.80
C LYS A 146 -44.49 -23.25 -15.81
N ARG A 147 -43.39 -23.88 -15.38
CA ARG A 147 -42.33 -24.37 -16.29
C ARG A 147 -42.81 -25.40 -17.32
N ASN A 148 -43.86 -26.16 -17.01
CA ASN A 148 -44.41 -27.22 -17.87
C ASN A 148 -45.42 -26.72 -18.91
N ILE A 149 -45.77 -25.43 -18.94
CA ILE A 149 -46.68 -24.85 -19.94
C ILE A 149 -45.94 -24.69 -21.27
N ASP A 150 -46.52 -25.15 -22.37
CA ASP A 150 -45.90 -25.00 -23.69
C ASP A 150 -46.10 -23.59 -24.25
N LEU A 151 -45.02 -22.99 -24.77
CA LEU A 151 -44.98 -21.59 -25.22
C LEU A 151 -45.43 -21.43 -26.68
N GLN A 152 -45.66 -22.53 -27.41
CA GLN A 152 -45.79 -22.53 -28.87
C GLN A 152 -47.16 -22.07 -29.41
N SER A 153 -48.18 -21.79 -28.58
CA SER A 153 -49.54 -21.47 -29.06
C SER A 153 -50.27 -20.35 -28.32
N ILE A 154 -49.57 -19.44 -27.65
CA ILE A 154 -50.21 -18.44 -26.77
C ILE A 154 -50.44 -17.11 -27.51
N ASN A 155 -51.70 -16.69 -27.62
CA ASN A 155 -52.11 -15.38 -28.13
C ASN A 155 -51.67 -14.24 -27.19
N CYS A 156 -51.35 -13.07 -27.73
CA CYS A 156 -50.93 -11.88 -26.97
C CYS A 156 -51.97 -11.36 -25.97
N GLU A 157 -53.23 -11.81 -26.05
CA GLU A 157 -54.32 -11.42 -25.15
C GLU A 157 -54.24 -12.11 -23.76
N ASN A 158 -53.44 -13.16 -23.61
CA ASN A 158 -53.35 -13.94 -22.37
C ASN A 158 -52.33 -13.39 -21.35
N TYR A 159 -51.86 -12.15 -21.53
CA TYR A 159 -50.86 -11.53 -20.65
C TYR A 159 -51.50 -10.58 -19.63
N TYR A 160 -51.08 -10.71 -18.37
CA TYR A 160 -51.62 -9.91 -17.28
C TYR A 160 -51.05 -8.47 -17.24
N HIS A 161 -51.97 -7.49 -17.31
CA HIS A 161 -51.72 -6.04 -17.46
C HIS A 161 -51.05 -5.67 -18.80
N GLN A 162 -51.79 -4.99 -19.69
CA GLN A 162 -51.37 -4.70 -21.06
C GLN A 162 -51.23 -3.19 -21.32
N SER A 163 -50.00 -2.73 -21.54
CA SER A 163 -49.71 -1.46 -22.24
C SER A 163 -48.80 -1.78 -23.43
N LEU A 164 -49.37 -1.79 -24.64
CA LEU A 164 -48.67 -2.20 -25.86
C LEU A 164 -47.71 -1.09 -26.33
N ASN A 165 -46.39 -1.36 -26.32
CA ASN A 165 -45.41 -0.65 -27.13
C ASN A 165 -44.53 -1.65 -27.90
N SER A 166 -44.08 -1.25 -29.09
CA SER A 166 -43.24 -2.01 -30.02
C SER A 166 -41.92 -2.54 -29.43
N GLU A 167 -41.43 -1.95 -28.34
CA GLU A 167 -40.21 -2.35 -27.63
C GLU A 167 -40.33 -3.68 -26.86
N ILE A 168 -41.53 -4.02 -26.34
CA ILE A 168 -41.75 -5.28 -25.59
C ILE A 168 -41.62 -6.50 -26.52
N GLN A 169 -41.98 -6.33 -27.80
CA GLN A 169 -41.86 -7.38 -28.82
C GLN A 169 -40.40 -7.76 -29.09
N ALA A 170 -39.45 -6.83 -28.90
CA ALA A 170 -38.01 -7.09 -28.99
C ALA A 170 -37.43 -7.72 -27.71
N LEU A 171 -38.01 -7.45 -26.53
CA LEU A 171 -37.56 -7.98 -25.24
C LEU A 171 -37.86 -9.48 -25.04
N THR A 172 -38.82 -10.02 -25.81
CA THR A 172 -39.39 -11.37 -25.68
C THR A 172 -38.44 -12.51 -26.11
N ASN A 173 -37.34 -12.22 -26.81
CA ASN A 173 -36.46 -13.28 -27.35
C ASN A 173 -35.39 -13.83 -26.38
N SER A 174 -35.11 -13.16 -25.25
CA SER A 174 -34.19 -13.69 -24.22
C SER A 174 -34.94 -14.10 -22.96
N PHE A 175 -34.46 -15.18 -22.31
CA PHE A 175 -35.06 -15.74 -21.09
C PHE A 175 -36.56 -16.07 -21.22
N ARG A 176 -36.94 -16.78 -22.29
CA ARG A 176 -38.34 -17.19 -22.58
C ARG A 176 -39.04 -17.94 -21.44
N CYS A 177 -38.29 -18.61 -20.57
CA CYS A 177 -38.84 -19.26 -19.38
C CYS A 177 -39.52 -18.28 -18.42
N LEU A 178 -39.05 -17.03 -18.35
CA LEU A 178 -39.58 -16.01 -17.43
C LEU A 178 -40.90 -15.41 -17.93
N ASP A 179 -41.16 -15.42 -19.25
CA ASP A 179 -42.46 -14.99 -19.80
C ASP A 179 -43.61 -15.84 -19.28
N LYS A 180 -43.32 -17.06 -18.80
CA LYS A 180 -44.35 -17.92 -18.22
C LYS A 180 -44.98 -17.36 -16.96
N ALA A 181 -44.30 -16.44 -16.25
CA ALA A 181 -44.81 -15.86 -15.02
C ALA A 181 -46.01 -14.91 -15.23
N CYS A 182 -46.16 -14.32 -16.42
CA CYS A 182 -47.23 -13.37 -16.74
C CYS A 182 -48.37 -13.94 -17.61
N ILE A 183 -48.35 -15.25 -17.89
CA ILE A 183 -49.42 -15.96 -18.60
C ILE A 183 -50.61 -16.19 -17.66
N ILE A 184 -51.80 -15.80 -18.08
CA ILE A 184 -53.06 -16.13 -17.39
C ILE A 184 -53.45 -17.58 -17.73
N GLU A 185 -53.58 -18.45 -16.73
CA GLU A 185 -54.06 -19.84 -16.94
C GLU A 185 -55.58 -19.90 -16.85
N ASP A 186 -56.14 -19.23 -15.85
CA ASP A 186 -57.58 -19.21 -15.58
C ASP A 186 -58.00 -17.81 -15.10
N PRO A 187 -58.73 -17.03 -15.91
CA PRO A 187 -59.11 -15.66 -15.57
C PRO A 187 -59.91 -15.53 -14.28
N GLU A 188 -60.78 -16.50 -13.95
CA GLU A 188 -61.62 -16.43 -12.74
C GLU A 188 -60.84 -16.73 -11.47
N ARG A 189 -59.72 -17.46 -11.59
CA ARG A 189 -58.87 -17.85 -10.47
C ARG A 189 -57.69 -16.91 -10.26
N ASP A 190 -57.10 -16.45 -11.36
CA ASP A 190 -55.84 -15.71 -11.32
C ASP A 190 -56.05 -14.19 -11.18
N ILE A 191 -57.24 -13.66 -11.50
CA ILE A 191 -57.56 -12.23 -11.46
C ILE A 191 -58.72 -11.99 -10.49
N ASN A 192 -58.55 -11.05 -9.56
CA ASN A 192 -59.65 -10.61 -8.71
C ASN A 192 -60.64 -9.75 -9.52
N PRO A 193 -61.93 -9.74 -9.18
CA PRO A 193 -62.93 -8.91 -9.87
C PRO A 193 -62.62 -7.41 -9.88
N ASP A 194 -61.77 -6.94 -8.95
CA ASP A 194 -61.30 -5.55 -8.86
C ASP A 194 -60.10 -5.21 -9.78
N GLY A 195 -59.58 -6.19 -10.54
CA GLY A 195 -58.47 -6.03 -11.48
C GLY A 195 -57.08 -6.57 -11.06
N PRO A 196 -56.67 -6.65 -9.77
CA PRO A 196 -55.34 -7.13 -9.40
C PRO A 196 -55.24 -8.67 -9.38
N ALA A 197 -54.02 -9.19 -9.50
CA ALA A 197 -53.75 -10.63 -9.45
C ALA A 197 -54.18 -11.22 -8.11
N SER A 198 -54.92 -12.33 -8.15
CA SER A 198 -55.40 -13.02 -6.95
C SER A 198 -54.25 -13.59 -6.11
N ASN A 199 -53.18 -14.06 -6.76
CA ASN A 199 -51.95 -14.50 -6.10
C ASN A 199 -50.69 -14.02 -6.83
N PRO A 200 -49.95 -13.03 -6.28
CA PRO A 200 -48.71 -12.51 -6.86
C PRO A 200 -47.59 -13.54 -7.06
N TRP A 201 -47.64 -14.69 -6.38
CA TRP A 201 -46.66 -15.78 -6.50
C TRP A 201 -47.01 -16.81 -7.58
N ARG A 202 -48.10 -16.58 -8.32
CA ARG A 202 -48.53 -17.41 -9.45
C ARG A 202 -48.75 -16.60 -10.73
N LEU A 203 -49.18 -15.35 -10.61
CA LEU A 203 -49.35 -14.42 -11.72
C LEU A 203 -48.64 -13.09 -11.43
N CYS A 204 -47.69 -12.74 -12.30
CA CYS A 204 -46.91 -11.50 -12.22
C CYS A 204 -47.29 -10.54 -13.35
N SER A 205 -47.07 -9.23 -13.16
CA SER A 205 -47.26 -8.24 -14.22
C SER A 205 -46.17 -8.33 -15.29
N VAL A 206 -46.50 -7.88 -16.51
CA VAL A 206 -45.52 -7.78 -17.60
C VAL A 206 -44.31 -6.91 -17.18
N GLU A 207 -44.55 -5.82 -16.45
CA GLU A 207 -43.49 -4.94 -15.95
C GLU A 207 -42.50 -5.68 -15.03
N GLN A 208 -42.99 -6.51 -14.11
CA GLN A 208 -42.12 -7.29 -13.20
C GLN A 208 -41.23 -8.29 -13.97
N VAL A 209 -41.78 -8.95 -14.99
CA VAL A 209 -41.05 -9.92 -15.82
C VAL A 209 -40.00 -9.21 -16.67
N VAL A 210 -40.37 -8.10 -17.31
CA VAL A 210 -39.48 -7.23 -18.10
C VAL A 210 -38.32 -6.73 -17.24
N SER A 211 -38.61 -6.23 -16.03
CA SER A 211 -37.64 -5.76 -15.06
C SER A 211 -36.60 -6.82 -14.67
N LEU A 212 -37.03 -8.06 -14.39
CA LEU A 212 -36.09 -9.14 -14.04
C LEU A 212 -35.23 -9.57 -15.24
N LYS A 213 -35.83 -9.68 -16.42
CA LYS A 213 -35.10 -10.01 -17.65
C LYS A 213 -34.03 -8.99 -17.97
N PHE A 214 -34.34 -7.71 -17.77
CA PHE A 214 -33.40 -6.62 -17.96
C PHE A 214 -32.24 -6.73 -16.97
N LEU A 215 -32.53 -6.94 -15.68
CA LEU A 215 -31.50 -7.14 -14.66
C LEU A 215 -30.51 -8.24 -15.05
N LEU A 216 -31.01 -9.37 -15.55
CA LEU A 216 -30.17 -10.49 -16.01
C LEU A 216 -29.33 -10.15 -17.25
N ARG A 217 -29.83 -9.31 -18.17
CA ARG A 217 -29.09 -8.83 -19.35
C ARG A 217 -27.97 -7.85 -19.01
N VAL A 218 -28.08 -7.14 -17.89
CA VAL A 218 -27.06 -6.17 -17.43
C VAL A 218 -25.89 -6.85 -16.71
N VAL A 219 -26.06 -8.07 -16.19
CA VAL A 219 -25.00 -8.81 -15.47
C VAL A 219 -23.68 -8.91 -16.26
N PRO A 220 -23.66 -9.26 -17.56
CA PRO A 220 -22.42 -9.29 -18.35
C PRO A 220 -21.75 -7.90 -18.46
N MET A 221 -22.53 -6.83 -18.67
CA MET A 221 -22.01 -5.45 -18.70
C MET A 221 -21.42 -5.04 -17.35
N TRP A 222 -21.98 -5.57 -16.26
CA TRP A 222 -21.50 -5.31 -14.92
C TRP A 222 -20.17 -6.04 -14.63
N SER A 223 -20.01 -7.26 -15.16
CA SER A 223 -18.78 -8.05 -15.01
C SER A 223 -17.56 -7.42 -15.69
N SER A 224 -17.72 -6.82 -16.87
CA SER A 224 -16.64 -6.10 -17.55
C SER A 224 -16.22 -4.84 -16.79
N ASN A 225 -17.15 -4.22 -16.06
CA ASN A 225 -16.90 -3.01 -15.28
C ASN A 225 -16.03 -3.25 -14.04
N ILE A 226 -16.16 -4.42 -13.42
CA ILE A 226 -15.33 -4.84 -12.29
C ILE A 226 -13.86 -4.91 -12.71
N MET A 227 -13.57 -5.39 -13.93
CA MET A 227 -12.21 -5.49 -14.45
C MET A 227 -11.55 -4.12 -14.67
N VAL A 228 -12.26 -3.15 -15.26
CA VAL A 228 -11.70 -1.80 -15.54
C VAL A 228 -11.38 -1.03 -14.27
N HIS A 229 -12.22 -1.15 -13.23
CA HIS A 229 -12.02 -0.44 -11.97
C HIS A 229 -10.96 -1.08 -11.06
N ASP A 230 -10.71 -2.38 -11.19
CA ASP A 230 -9.69 -3.12 -10.46
C ASP A 230 -8.26 -2.59 -10.73
N ASP A 231 -7.98 -2.16 -11.97
CA ASP A 231 -6.70 -1.56 -12.36
C ASP A 231 -6.44 -0.19 -11.70
N THR A 232 -7.49 0.57 -11.38
CA THR A 232 -7.32 1.91 -10.78
C THR A 232 -6.97 1.82 -9.30
N PHE A 233 -7.51 0.83 -8.57
CA PHE A 233 -7.31 0.69 -7.13
C PHE A 233 -6.01 -0.06 -6.79
N SER A 234 -5.62 -1.06 -7.59
CA SER A 234 -4.39 -1.83 -7.40
C SER A 234 -3.12 -1.02 -7.64
N ASN A 235 -3.12 -0.08 -8.60
CA ASN A 235 -1.97 0.76 -8.91
C ASN A 235 -1.66 1.78 -7.80
N ASN A 236 -2.67 2.48 -7.27
CA ASN A 236 -2.47 3.47 -6.19
C ASN A 236 -1.80 2.90 -4.93
N ARG A 237 -1.94 1.59 -4.65
CA ARG A 237 -1.39 0.95 -3.45
C ARG A 237 0.05 0.43 -3.65
N ARG A 238 0.44 0.07 -4.88
CA ARG A 238 1.82 -0.35 -5.22
C ARG A 238 2.83 0.80 -5.24
N HIS A 239 2.37 2.03 -5.49
CA HIS A 239 3.27 3.17 -5.71
C HIS A 239 3.91 3.74 -4.43
N ILE A 240 3.37 3.46 -3.24
CA ILE A 240 3.90 3.98 -1.97
C ILE A 240 4.90 3.00 -1.31
N ALA A 241 4.83 1.70 -1.60
CA ALA A 241 5.60 0.69 -0.87
C ALA A 241 6.97 0.33 -1.48
N ASN A 242 7.19 0.48 -2.80
CA ASN A 242 8.36 -0.11 -3.49
C ASN A 242 9.30 0.88 -4.21
N TYR A 243 9.05 2.20 -4.20
CA TYR A 243 9.77 3.15 -5.07
C TYR A 243 10.97 3.88 -4.44
N ALA A 244 11.54 3.37 -3.34
CA ALA A 244 12.79 3.93 -2.82
C ALA A 244 14.04 3.56 -3.66
N SER A 245 13.94 2.75 -4.72
CA SER A 245 15.14 2.24 -5.42
C SER A 245 15.07 2.08 -6.95
N VAL A 246 14.02 2.52 -7.66
CA VAL A 246 13.98 2.44 -9.13
C VAL A 246 13.77 3.82 -9.76
N ASN A 247 14.80 4.35 -10.42
CA ASN A 247 14.73 5.59 -11.20
C ASN A 247 13.97 5.35 -12.51
N MET A 248 12.64 5.29 -12.44
CA MET A 248 11.78 5.20 -13.62
C MET A 248 11.06 6.53 -13.82
N SER A 249 11.13 7.07 -15.04
CA SER A 249 10.42 8.31 -15.37
C SER A 249 8.92 8.13 -15.20
N ALA A 250 8.27 9.08 -14.51
CA ALA A 250 6.82 9.12 -14.36
C ALA A 250 6.07 9.14 -15.71
N MET A 251 6.76 9.50 -16.80
CA MET A 251 6.22 9.50 -18.16
C MET A 251 5.80 8.10 -18.64
N TRP A 252 6.37 7.02 -18.11
CA TRP A 252 5.97 5.65 -18.45
C TRP A 252 4.53 5.33 -18.03
N PHE A 253 4.01 6.02 -17.03
CA PHE A 253 2.64 5.85 -16.58
C PHE A 253 1.64 6.66 -17.38
N VAL A 254 2.09 7.69 -18.12
CA VAL A 254 1.19 8.60 -18.84
C VAL A 254 0.33 7.84 -19.87
N PRO A 255 0.89 6.97 -20.76
CA PRO A 255 0.06 6.23 -21.71
C PRO A 255 -0.98 5.35 -21.01
N GLN A 256 -0.58 4.68 -19.93
CA GLN A 256 -1.47 3.81 -19.16
C GLN A 256 -2.60 4.60 -18.49
N TYR A 257 -2.30 5.70 -17.80
CA TYR A 257 -3.30 6.53 -17.14
C TYR A 257 -4.22 7.25 -18.12
N VAL A 258 -3.72 7.67 -19.29
CA VAL A 258 -4.55 8.25 -20.35
C VAL A 258 -5.52 7.20 -20.90
N LEU A 259 -5.05 6.00 -21.22
CA LEU A 259 -5.92 4.91 -21.71
C LEU A 259 -6.94 4.49 -20.67
N LEU A 260 -6.53 4.37 -19.40
CA LEU A 260 -7.43 4.04 -18.29
C LEU A 260 -8.48 5.14 -18.07
N GLY A 261 -8.09 6.41 -18.16
CA GLY A 261 -9.00 7.55 -18.07
C GLY A 261 -10.02 7.55 -19.20
N LEU A 262 -9.58 7.35 -20.45
CA LEU A 262 -10.46 7.24 -21.62
C LEU A 262 -11.42 6.04 -21.48
N ALA A 263 -10.90 4.88 -21.09
CA ALA A 263 -11.71 3.68 -20.86
C ALA A 263 -12.76 3.91 -19.78
N GLY A 264 -12.41 4.55 -18.67
CA GLY A 264 -13.33 4.89 -17.59
C GLY A 264 -14.46 5.82 -18.05
N VAL A 265 -14.14 6.87 -18.79
CA VAL A 265 -15.11 7.84 -19.30
C VAL A 265 -16.10 7.20 -20.28
N PHE A 266 -15.59 6.52 -21.32
CA PHE A 266 -16.46 5.91 -22.33
C PHE A 266 -17.30 4.76 -21.77
N ASN A 267 -16.73 3.96 -20.86
CA ASN A 267 -17.45 2.86 -20.23
C ASN A 267 -18.54 3.36 -19.28
N ALA A 268 -18.25 4.32 -18.39
CA ALA A 268 -19.23 4.80 -17.41
C ALA A 268 -20.39 5.54 -18.08
N ILE A 269 -20.11 6.42 -19.06
CA ILE A 269 -21.15 7.17 -19.77
C ILE A 269 -22.01 6.22 -20.61
N GLY A 270 -21.38 5.37 -21.44
CA GLY A 270 -22.11 4.47 -22.34
C GLY A 270 -22.98 3.46 -21.59
N VAL A 271 -22.48 2.90 -20.48
CA VAL A 271 -23.26 1.96 -19.66
C VAL A 271 -24.43 2.69 -19.01
N VAL A 272 -24.21 3.84 -18.37
CA VAL A 272 -25.29 4.57 -17.68
C VAL A 272 -26.35 5.07 -18.66
N GLU A 273 -25.96 5.55 -19.84
CA GLU A 273 -26.88 5.98 -20.89
C GLU A 273 -27.80 4.84 -21.36
N VAL A 274 -27.21 3.69 -21.74
CA VAL A 274 -27.97 2.51 -22.17
C VAL A 274 -28.90 2.02 -21.07
N LEU A 275 -28.44 2.07 -19.82
CA LEU A 275 -29.27 1.69 -18.68
C LEU A 275 -30.46 2.64 -18.56
N TYR A 276 -30.26 3.96 -18.62
CA TYR A 276 -31.38 4.92 -18.49
C TYR A 276 -32.34 4.94 -19.68
N SER A 277 -31.86 4.71 -20.91
CA SER A 277 -32.74 4.71 -22.10
C SER A 277 -33.65 3.48 -22.16
N GLU A 278 -33.16 2.33 -21.71
CA GLU A 278 -33.87 1.05 -21.81
C GLU A 278 -34.65 0.67 -20.53
N LEU A 279 -34.43 1.37 -19.40
CA LEU A 279 -35.00 0.97 -18.10
C LEU A 279 -36.46 1.40 -17.89
N PRO A 280 -37.26 0.54 -17.22
CA PRO A 280 -38.50 0.95 -16.57
C PRO A 280 -38.22 2.00 -15.48
N ARG A 281 -39.11 3.00 -15.33
CA ARG A 281 -38.97 4.12 -14.38
C ARG A 281 -38.72 3.66 -12.94
N SER A 282 -39.32 2.55 -12.53
CA SER A 282 -39.21 2.01 -11.18
C SER A 282 -37.83 1.45 -10.83
N MET A 283 -36.94 1.24 -11.81
CA MET A 283 -35.69 0.48 -11.64
C MET A 283 -34.42 1.29 -11.88
N SER A 284 -34.53 2.55 -12.32
CA SER A 284 -33.39 3.41 -12.66
C SER A 284 -32.38 3.52 -11.51
N SER A 285 -32.86 3.87 -10.32
CA SER A 285 -32.03 4.01 -9.11
C SER A 285 -31.35 2.69 -8.69
N PHE A 286 -32.04 1.57 -8.85
CA PHE A 286 -31.53 0.25 -8.46
C PHE A 286 -30.33 -0.18 -9.31
N VAL A 287 -30.41 0.06 -10.62
CA VAL A 287 -29.35 -0.30 -11.54
C VAL A 287 -28.11 0.57 -11.37
N VAL A 288 -28.26 1.86 -11.07
CA VAL A 288 -27.11 2.72 -10.72
C VAL A 288 -26.50 2.31 -9.38
N ALA A 289 -27.32 1.91 -8.40
CA ALA A 289 -26.81 1.39 -7.13
C ALA A 289 -26.00 0.11 -7.34
N ILE A 290 -26.49 -0.80 -8.18
CA ILE A 290 -25.72 -1.95 -8.67
C ILE A 290 -24.43 -1.44 -9.32
N PHE A 291 -24.42 -0.54 -10.30
CA PHE A 291 -23.17 0.02 -10.85
C PHE A 291 -22.16 0.46 -9.77
N THR A 292 -22.60 1.17 -8.74
CA THR A 292 -21.72 1.59 -7.63
C THR A 292 -21.23 0.45 -6.74
N LEU A 293 -22.04 -0.58 -6.52
CA LEU A 293 -21.64 -1.79 -5.79
C LEU A 293 -20.54 -2.56 -6.54
N GLY A 294 -20.56 -2.54 -7.87
CA GLY A 294 -19.52 -3.15 -8.71
C GLY A 294 -18.15 -2.53 -8.47
N MET A 295 -18.09 -1.21 -8.27
CA MET A 295 -16.87 -0.49 -7.89
C MET A 295 -16.36 -0.86 -6.49
N ALA A 296 -17.26 -1.19 -5.55
CA ALA A 296 -16.85 -1.66 -4.23
C ALA A 296 -16.25 -3.08 -4.29
N ILE A 297 -16.88 -3.95 -5.07
CA ILE A 297 -16.41 -5.32 -5.32
C ILE A 297 -15.04 -5.30 -6.01
N SER A 298 -14.83 -4.44 -7.00
CA SER A 298 -13.52 -4.31 -7.66
C SER A 298 -12.42 -3.88 -6.71
N GLY A 299 -12.69 -2.99 -5.74
CA GLY A 299 -11.73 -2.64 -4.69
C GLY A 299 -11.32 -3.82 -3.79
N PHE A 300 -12.24 -4.75 -3.54
CA PHE A 300 -11.96 -5.99 -2.82
C PHE A 300 -11.09 -6.94 -3.67
N PHE A 301 -11.43 -7.14 -4.94
CA PHE A 301 -10.60 -7.92 -5.87
C PHE A 301 -9.20 -7.32 -6.01
N GLY A 302 -9.06 -6.00 -6.05
CA GLY A 302 -7.76 -5.34 -6.11
C GLY A 302 -6.93 -5.61 -4.86
N SER A 303 -7.56 -5.59 -3.68
CA SER A 303 -6.89 -5.95 -2.42
C SER A 303 -6.52 -7.44 -2.37
N LEU A 304 -7.41 -8.32 -2.83
CA LEU A 304 -7.16 -9.76 -2.92
C LEU A 304 -6.01 -10.07 -3.89
N LYS A 305 -5.99 -9.43 -5.07
CA LYS A 305 -4.89 -9.56 -6.05
C LYS A 305 -3.57 -9.11 -5.47
N VAL A 306 -3.52 -7.98 -4.77
CA VAL A 306 -2.28 -7.54 -4.10
C VAL A 306 -1.84 -8.57 -3.06
N ASN A 307 -2.74 -9.03 -2.19
CA ASN A 307 -2.41 -10.04 -1.18
C ASN A 307 -2.00 -11.38 -1.80
N VAL A 308 -2.63 -11.81 -2.90
CA VAL A 308 -2.29 -13.02 -3.64
C VAL A 308 -0.98 -12.83 -4.37
N VAL A 309 -0.70 -11.68 -4.98
CA VAL A 309 0.60 -11.41 -5.61
C VAL A 309 1.68 -11.33 -4.55
N ASP A 310 1.46 -10.71 -3.41
CA ASP A 310 2.44 -10.67 -2.31
C ASP A 310 2.67 -12.09 -1.76
N SER A 311 1.60 -12.86 -1.58
CA SER A 311 1.69 -14.28 -1.19
C SER A 311 2.39 -15.11 -2.27
N VAL A 312 1.95 -15.06 -3.52
CA VAL A 312 2.52 -15.83 -4.65
C VAL A 312 3.90 -15.34 -5.03
N THR A 313 4.27 -14.08 -4.84
CA THR A 313 5.66 -13.62 -5.03
C THR A 313 6.52 -14.10 -3.87
N SER A 314 5.97 -14.14 -2.64
CA SER A 314 6.64 -14.79 -1.51
C SER A 314 6.77 -16.32 -1.69
N TYR A 315 5.84 -16.98 -2.39
CA TYR A 315 5.86 -18.42 -2.74
C TYR A 315 6.52 -18.74 -4.10
N GLY A 316 6.60 -17.77 -5.00
CA GLY A 316 7.19 -17.83 -6.34
C GLY A 316 8.71 -17.79 -6.28
N ALA A 317 9.22 -17.00 -5.33
CA ALA A 317 10.60 -17.12 -4.85
C ALA A 317 10.92 -18.51 -4.27
N ILE A 318 9.91 -19.25 -3.78
CA ILE A 318 10.08 -20.61 -3.26
C ILE A 318 10.04 -21.66 -4.41
N THR A 319 9.36 -21.41 -5.53
CA THR A 319 9.05 -22.45 -6.53
C THR A 319 10.02 -22.59 -7.70
N GLN A 320 10.83 -21.57 -8.03
CA GLN A 320 11.87 -21.75 -9.05
C GLN A 320 13.01 -22.69 -8.59
N SER A 321 13.17 -22.87 -7.27
CA SER A 321 14.13 -23.82 -6.68
C SER A 321 13.64 -25.28 -6.65
N GLN A 322 12.32 -25.50 -6.81
CA GLN A 322 11.68 -26.81 -6.64
C GLN A 322 11.51 -27.58 -7.97
N LEU A 323 11.63 -26.92 -9.13
CA LEU A 323 11.44 -27.58 -10.43
C LEU A 323 12.61 -28.48 -10.86
N PHE A 324 13.76 -28.41 -10.17
CA PHE A 324 14.99 -29.14 -10.55
C PHE A 324 15.48 -30.22 -9.58
N ASN A 325 14.80 -30.48 -8.45
CA ASN A 325 15.13 -31.66 -7.65
C ASN A 325 13.90 -32.15 -6.88
N GLY A 326 13.35 -33.28 -7.32
CA GLY A 326 12.23 -33.95 -6.67
C GLY A 326 12.63 -34.52 -5.32
N LYS A 327 12.08 -33.95 -4.25
CA LYS A 327 11.46 -34.60 -3.08
C LYS A 327 11.17 -33.52 -2.03
N ALA A 328 9.91 -33.41 -1.62
CA ALA A 328 9.49 -32.55 -0.52
C ALA A 328 10.07 -33.06 0.82
N PRO A 329 10.55 -32.19 1.73
CA PRO A 329 10.92 -32.61 3.07
C PRO A 329 9.69 -32.67 3.98
N GLU A 330 9.47 -33.81 4.63
CA GLU A 330 8.61 -33.92 5.80
C GLU A 330 9.17 -33.03 6.93
N SER A 331 8.34 -32.15 7.48
CA SER A 331 8.73 -31.27 8.59
C SER A 331 8.57 -32.00 9.92
N LEU A 332 9.69 -32.18 10.63
CA LEU A 332 9.77 -32.71 11.98
C LEU A 332 10.07 -31.55 12.94
N ASN A 333 9.39 -31.49 14.08
CA ASN A 333 9.75 -30.61 15.19
C ASN A 333 10.94 -31.17 16.00
N ALA A 334 11.45 -30.41 16.98
CA ALA A 334 12.67 -30.70 17.74
C ALA A 334 12.65 -32.02 18.57
N GLU A 335 11.54 -32.77 18.55
CA GLU A 335 11.39 -34.09 19.17
C GLU A 335 11.00 -35.20 18.17
N GLY A 336 11.00 -34.92 16.86
CA GLY A 336 10.84 -35.95 15.83
C GLY A 336 9.40 -36.46 15.61
N LYS A 337 8.38 -35.61 15.75
CA LYS A 337 6.99 -35.98 15.43
C LYS A 337 6.39 -35.14 14.29
N VAL A 338 5.63 -35.79 13.41
CA VAL A 338 5.00 -35.19 12.23
C VAL A 338 3.79 -34.36 12.65
N ILE A 339 3.70 -33.10 12.17
CA ILE A 339 2.58 -32.18 12.45
C ILE A 339 1.61 -32.20 11.27
N GLU A 340 0.35 -32.58 11.52
CA GLU A 340 -0.74 -32.48 10.55
C GLU A 340 -1.19 -31.02 10.36
N SER A 341 -1.60 -30.72 9.12
CA SER A 341 -2.05 -29.43 8.61
C SER A 341 -3.28 -28.88 9.36
N GLY A 342 -3.04 -28.15 10.44
CA GLY A 342 -4.05 -27.42 11.18
C GLY A 342 -3.44 -26.19 11.85
N THR A 343 -4.15 -25.06 11.75
CA THR A 343 -3.95 -23.82 12.54
C THR A 343 -2.70 -22.96 12.27
N ILE A 344 -2.64 -22.37 11.07
CA ILE A 344 -1.84 -21.14 10.80
C ILE A 344 -2.37 -19.92 11.62
N ALA A 345 -3.55 -20.03 12.24
CA ALA A 345 -4.16 -18.97 13.03
C ALA A 345 -3.62 -18.82 14.47
N GLU A 346 -2.82 -19.75 14.99
CA GLU A 346 -2.36 -19.73 16.40
C GLU A 346 -0.87 -19.35 16.59
N LEU A 347 -0.10 -19.17 15.52
CA LEU A 347 1.30 -18.72 15.60
C LEU A 347 1.50 -17.19 15.58
N ALA A 348 0.40 -16.42 15.61
CA ALA A 348 0.44 -14.95 15.63
C ALA A 348 0.34 -14.33 17.05
N GLN A 349 0.41 -15.15 18.11
CA GLN A 349 0.33 -14.67 19.50
C GLN A 349 1.54 -15.12 20.34
N SER A 350 2.67 -14.48 20.07
CA SER A 350 3.70 -14.25 21.10
C SER A 350 4.18 -12.80 21.04
N ASN A 351 3.25 -11.85 21.08
CA ASN A 351 3.58 -10.44 21.31
C ASN A 351 3.73 -10.22 22.82
N ILE A 352 4.91 -10.55 23.35
CA ILE A 352 5.39 -9.84 24.55
C ILE A 352 5.75 -8.45 24.03
N ALA A 353 4.97 -7.43 24.39
CA ALA A 353 5.33 -6.06 24.07
C ALA A 353 6.74 -5.79 24.64
N LEU A 354 7.69 -5.41 23.78
CA LEU A 354 9.01 -4.96 24.23
C LEU A 354 8.84 -3.71 25.08
N ASN A 355 9.13 -3.84 26.36
CA ASN A 355 9.28 -2.76 27.32
C ASN A 355 10.76 -2.33 27.37
N ASP A 356 11.05 -1.14 27.90
CA ASP A 356 12.41 -0.57 27.95
C ASP A 356 13.44 -1.51 28.61
N GLU A 357 13.02 -2.32 29.59
CA GLU A 357 13.87 -3.32 30.24
C GLU A 357 14.28 -4.44 29.28
N ASN A 358 13.33 -5.06 28.56
CA ASN A 358 13.63 -6.13 27.60
C ASN A 358 14.44 -5.60 26.41
N ALA A 359 14.20 -4.36 25.99
CA ALA A 359 14.98 -3.70 24.93
C ALA A 359 16.42 -3.40 25.38
N SER A 360 16.61 -2.90 26.61
CA SER A 360 17.93 -2.69 27.21
C SER A 360 18.69 -4.00 27.40
N GLU A 361 17.99 -5.06 27.81
CA GLU A 361 18.56 -6.40 27.92
C GLU A 361 18.99 -6.94 26.56
N TRP A 362 18.17 -6.76 25.51
CA TRP A 362 18.52 -7.12 24.15
C TRP A 362 19.78 -6.41 23.67
N ILE A 363 19.88 -5.09 23.86
CA ILE A 363 21.05 -4.29 23.46
C ILE A 363 22.33 -4.80 24.12
N LYS A 364 22.28 -5.15 25.41
CA LYS A 364 23.44 -5.69 26.14
C LYS A 364 23.83 -7.09 25.68
N LYS A 365 22.85 -7.88 25.24
CA LYS A 365 23.04 -9.27 24.80
C LYS A 365 23.53 -9.35 23.35
N ASP A 366 23.03 -8.47 22.49
CA ASP A 366 23.31 -8.46 21.05
C ASP A 366 24.75 -8.00 20.78
N LYS A 367 25.52 -8.85 20.08
CA LYS A 367 26.94 -8.58 19.84
C LYS A 367 27.14 -7.76 18.58
N ARG A 368 26.79 -6.48 18.59
CA ARG A 368 26.86 -5.67 17.37
C ARG A 368 28.30 -5.37 16.93
N ARG A 369 28.49 -5.23 15.61
CA ARG A 369 29.79 -4.91 15.01
C ARG A 369 29.64 -4.07 13.75
N MET A 370 30.46 -3.04 13.58
CA MET A 370 30.55 -2.33 12.30
C MET A 370 31.18 -3.25 11.24
N ILE A 371 30.57 -3.35 10.06
CA ILE A 371 31.00 -4.28 9.00
C ILE A 371 31.73 -3.52 7.91
N HIS A 372 31.04 -2.55 7.33
CA HIS A 372 31.54 -1.80 6.19
C HIS A 372 30.84 -0.46 6.07
N VAL A 373 31.47 0.44 5.33
CA VAL A 373 30.88 1.71 4.94
C VAL A 373 30.67 1.73 3.45
N VAL A 374 29.50 2.18 3.02
CA VAL A 374 29.12 2.29 1.61
C VAL A 374 29.25 3.74 1.18
N TYR A 375 29.97 3.99 0.09
CA TYR A 375 29.92 5.26 -0.64
C TYR A 375 30.10 5.04 -2.14
N ARG A 376 29.71 6.06 -2.91
CA ARG A 376 29.68 5.99 -4.37
C ARG A 376 30.88 6.69 -4.99
N VAL A 377 31.34 6.16 -6.12
CA VAL A 377 32.47 6.73 -6.87
C VAL A 377 32.15 6.84 -8.34
N GLY A 378 32.65 7.90 -8.97
CA GLY A 378 32.52 8.08 -10.41
C GLY A 378 33.39 7.12 -11.22
N ASN A 379 34.61 6.84 -10.75
CA ASN A 379 35.54 5.94 -11.44
C ASN A 379 36.06 4.86 -10.48
N LEU A 380 35.51 3.65 -10.62
CA LEU A 380 35.80 2.53 -9.73
C LEU A 380 37.27 2.09 -9.81
N ASP A 381 37.82 1.93 -11.02
CA ASP A 381 39.19 1.43 -11.19
C ASP A 381 40.24 2.42 -10.73
N LYS A 382 40.05 3.72 -11.00
CA LYS A 382 40.90 4.79 -10.48
C LYS A 382 40.88 4.83 -8.95
N THR A 383 39.71 4.61 -8.36
CA THR A 383 39.57 4.59 -6.90
C THR A 383 40.24 3.35 -6.30
N ILE A 384 40.02 2.17 -6.88
CA ILE A 384 40.71 0.93 -6.45
C ILE A 384 42.23 1.13 -6.47
N LYS A 385 42.76 1.71 -7.55
CA LYS A 385 44.20 1.99 -7.68
C LYS A 385 44.69 2.91 -6.57
N PHE A 386 43.97 3.99 -6.28
CA PHE A 386 44.31 4.90 -5.18
C PHE A 386 44.35 4.20 -3.82
N TYR A 387 43.32 3.45 -3.45
CA TYR A 387 43.29 2.77 -2.14
C TYR A 387 44.33 1.65 -2.02
N THR A 388 44.64 0.96 -3.11
CA THR A 388 45.62 -0.13 -3.10
C THR A 388 47.05 0.37 -3.12
N GLU A 389 47.38 1.33 -3.99
CA GLU A 389 48.75 1.84 -4.16
C GLU A 389 49.11 2.92 -3.13
N CYS A 390 48.18 3.81 -2.79
CA CYS A 390 48.47 4.95 -1.89
C CYS A 390 48.17 4.64 -0.42
N LEU A 391 47.17 3.79 -0.14
CA LEU A 391 46.71 3.52 1.23
C LEU A 391 46.95 2.07 1.68
N GLY A 392 47.55 1.22 0.84
CA GLY A 392 47.93 -0.15 1.19
C GLY A 392 46.74 -1.11 1.41
N MET A 393 45.53 -0.73 1.00
CA MET A 393 44.37 -1.62 1.06
C MET A 393 44.47 -2.75 0.04
N LYS A 394 43.72 -3.83 0.25
CA LYS A 394 43.54 -4.90 -0.74
C LYS A 394 42.11 -4.93 -1.24
N VAL A 395 41.94 -5.28 -2.51
CA VAL A 395 40.63 -5.64 -3.05
C VAL A 395 40.27 -7.02 -2.52
N LEU A 396 39.28 -7.06 -1.63
CA LEU A 396 38.78 -8.29 -1.03
C LEU A 396 37.77 -8.98 -1.94
N ARG A 397 36.98 -8.18 -2.68
CA ARG A 397 35.95 -8.67 -3.58
C ARG A 397 35.59 -7.60 -4.60
N LYS A 398 35.37 -7.96 -5.85
CA LYS A 398 34.77 -7.11 -6.88
C LYS A 398 33.62 -7.88 -7.50
N ARG A 399 32.46 -7.25 -7.63
CA ARG A 399 31.30 -7.83 -8.31
C ARG A 399 30.74 -6.81 -9.28
N ASP A 400 30.48 -7.27 -10.48
CA ASP A 400 29.77 -6.51 -11.48
C ASP A 400 28.32 -6.99 -11.59
N ILE A 401 27.37 -6.06 -11.66
CA ILE A 401 25.93 -6.33 -11.75
C ILE A 401 25.35 -5.50 -12.90
N PRO A 402 25.57 -5.93 -14.15
CA PRO A 402 25.15 -5.17 -15.32
C PRO A 402 23.64 -5.02 -15.44
N GLU A 403 22.87 -5.99 -14.95
CA GLU A 403 21.40 -5.97 -14.95
C GLU A 403 20.83 -4.81 -14.11
N GLU A 404 21.53 -4.43 -13.02
CA GLU A 404 21.14 -3.31 -12.15
C GLU A 404 21.98 -2.03 -12.43
N GLY A 405 22.89 -2.09 -13.40
CA GLY A 405 23.68 -0.94 -13.86
C GLY A 405 24.76 -0.44 -12.90
N TYR A 406 25.32 -1.30 -12.04
CA TYR A 406 26.41 -0.91 -11.14
C TYR A 406 27.44 -2.03 -10.88
N SER A 407 28.60 -1.62 -10.39
CA SER A 407 29.68 -2.51 -9.92
C SER A 407 30.08 -2.14 -8.49
N ASN A 408 30.33 -3.15 -7.65
CA ASN A 408 30.79 -2.98 -6.27
C ASN A 408 32.20 -3.54 -6.08
N ALA A 409 33.02 -2.84 -5.30
CA ALA A 409 34.29 -3.34 -4.80
C ALA A 409 34.37 -3.21 -3.28
N PHE A 410 34.80 -4.28 -2.62
CA PHE A 410 35.13 -4.29 -1.19
C PHE A 410 36.64 -4.18 -1.04
N LEU A 411 37.09 -3.17 -0.32
CA LEU A 411 38.49 -2.96 0.02
C LEU A 411 38.68 -3.00 1.54
N GLY A 412 39.86 -3.39 1.99
CA GLY A 412 40.20 -3.39 3.42
C GLY A 412 41.62 -3.85 3.68
N TYR A 413 41.99 -3.89 4.96
CA TYR A 413 43.29 -4.34 5.43
C TYR A 413 43.24 -5.81 5.85
N ASP A 414 44.24 -6.58 5.42
CA ASP A 414 44.38 -8.00 5.67
C ASP A 414 45.48 -8.20 6.73
N LEU A 415 45.07 -8.48 7.97
CA LEU A 415 45.97 -8.65 9.11
C LEU A 415 46.58 -10.06 9.06
N LYS A 416 47.74 -10.17 8.44
CA LYS A 416 48.42 -11.45 8.14
C LYS A 416 48.90 -12.27 9.35
N ASN A 417 48.75 -11.81 10.61
CA ASN A 417 49.48 -12.39 11.75
C ASN A 417 48.64 -12.89 12.95
N GLN A 418 47.34 -13.19 12.78
CA GLN A 418 46.59 -13.94 13.80
C GLN A 418 46.09 -15.27 13.24
N ILE A 419 46.72 -16.37 13.66
CA ILE A 419 46.25 -17.73 13.41
C ILE A 419 44.97 -17.93 14.25
N SER A 420 43.84 -17.56 13.69
CA SER A 420 42.50 -17.89 14.16
C SER A 420 41.58 -17.83 12.94
N PRO A 421 40.47 -18.59 12.88
CA PRO A 421 39.51 -18.54 11.75
C PRO A 421 38.77 -17.19 11.62
N LEU A 422 39.27 -16.14 12.27
CA LEU A 422 38.71 -14.82 12.47
C LEU A 422 39.35 -13.77 11.53
N ASN A 423 39.84 -14.17 10.35
CA ASN A 423 40.43 -13.28 9.32
C ASN A 423 39.41 -12.31 8.65
N LEU A 424 38.26 -12.10 9.28
CA LEU A 424 37.07 -11.42 8.77
C LEU A 424 36.69 -10.18 9.60
N LEU A 425 37.62 -9.72 10.44
CA LEU A 425 37.35 -8.79 11.54
C LEU A 425 37.38 -7.30 11.18
N THR A 426 38.12 -6.91 10.13
CA THR A 426 38.31 -5.49 9.80
C THR A 426 37.13 -4.86 9.08
N VAL A 427 36.84 -3.60 9.38
CA VAL A 427 35.83 -2.80 8.68
C VAL A 427 36.25 -2.59 7.24
N ARG A 428 35.33 -2.88 6.33
CA ARG A 428 35.57 -2.82 4.90
C ARG A 428 35.02 -1.54 4.28
N LEU A 429 35.60 -1.17 3.18
CA LEU A 429 35.14 -0.08 2.35
C LEU A 429 34.40 -0.65 1.14
N LEU A 430 33.08 -0.41 1.06
CA LEU A 430 32.27 -0.80 -0.09
C LEU A 430 32.11 0.41 -1.01
N ILE A 431 32.72 0.30 -2.18
CA ILE A 431 32.71 1.32 -3.21
C ILE A 431 31.76 0.89 -4.31
N ALA A 432 30.74 1.71 -4.59
CA ALA A 432 29.75 1.47 -5.64
C ALA A 432 29.94 2.44 -6.82
N GLY A 433 30.13 1.91 -8.03
CA GLY A 433 30.16 2.69 -9.26
C GLY A 433 28.93 2.40 -10.11
N ASN A 434 28.15 3.43 -10.46
CA ASN A 434 26.99 3.28 -11.34
C ASN A 434 27.37 3.63 -12.78
N TYR A 435 26.83 2.89 -13.74
CA TYR A 435 27.09 3.12 -15.15
C TYR A 435 26.57 4.49 -15.60
N GLY A 436 27.44 5.26 -16.26
CA GLY A 436 27.12 6.59 -16.78
C GLY A 436 27.07 7.72 -15.74
N VAL A 437 27.52 7.49 -14.50
CA VAL A 437 27.59 8.53 -13.46
C VAL A 437 29.04 8.80 -13.06
N ASP A 438 29.59 9.92 -13.53
CA ASP A 438 31.00 10.24 -13.36
C ASP A 438 31.32 11.04 -12.09
N LYS A 439 30.33 11.63 -11.43
CA LYS A 439 30.52 12.47 -10.25
C LYS A 439 29.36 12.36 -9.28
N TYR A 440 29.69 12.33 -8.00
CA TYR A 440 28.75 12.41 -6.89
C TYR A 440 29.04 13.68 -6.08
N ASP A 441 27.99 14.26 -5.53
CA ASP A 441 28.08 15.33 -4.55
C ASP A 441 28.23 14.69 -3.15
N ILE A 442 29.29 15.04 -2.44
CA ILE A 442 29.55 14.50 -1.09
C ILE A 442 28.77 15.30 -0.04
N GLY A 443 28.23 16.47 -0.41
CA GLY A 443 27.59 17.39 0.52
C GLY A 443 28.57 17.93 1.56
N ILE A 444 28.03 18.43 2.66
CA ILE A 444 28.78 18.94 3.82
C ILE A 444 28.48 18.15 5.10
N GLY A 445 27.64 17.13 5.04
CA GLY A 445 27.30 16.30 6.21
C GLY A 445 28.34 15.22 6.51
N PHE A 446 28.86 14.57 5.47
CA PHE A 446 29.96 13.62 5.59
C PHE A 446 31.28 14.39 5.48
N ASP A 447 32.23 14.12 6.37
CA ASP A 447 33.52 14.83 6.38
C ASP A 447 34.67 13.94 5.89
N HIS A 448 35.01 12.90 6.66
CA HIS A 448 36.17 12.06 6.36
C HIS A 448 36.07 10.63 6.91
N PHE A 449 36.94 9.77 6.39
CA PHE A 449 37.29 8.48 6.99
C PHE A 449 38.65 8.60 7.69
N GLY A 450 38.78 8.03 8.89
CA GLY A 450 40.06 7.93 9.58
C GLY A 450 40.72 6.59 9.28
N ILE A 451 41.94 6.67 8.74
CA ILE A 451 42.77 5.52 8.40
C ILE A 451 44.12 5.71 9.08
N ALA A 452 44.48 4.77 9.95
CA ALA A 452 45.79 4.71 10.58
C ALA A 452 46.79 4.08 9.60
N VAL A 453 47.88 4.78 9.36
CA VAL A 453 49.03 4.29 8.58
C VAL A 453 50.21 4.18 9.54
N GLU A 454 50.86 3.01 9.58
CA GLU A 454 51.90 2.66 10.58
C GLU A 454 53.06 3.66 10.65
N ASP A 455 53.36 4.39 9.57
CA ASP A 455 54.46 5.36 9.53
C ASP A 455 54.11 6.76 10.09
N LEU A 456 52.83 7.07 10.34
CA LEU A 456 52.36 8.45 10.60
C LEU A 456 51.74 8.68 11.98
N LEU A 457 51.50 7.63 12.78
CA LEU A 457 50.88 7.76 14.11
C LEU A 457 51.80 7.21 15.19
N GLU A 458 51.99 7.97 16.27
CA GLU A 458 52.55 7.46 17.54
C GLU A 458 51.63 6.42 18.23
N ARG A 459 50.51 6.04 17.60
CA ARG A 459 49.70 4.87 17.99
C ARG A 459 50.49 3.62 17.62
N GLY A 460 50.71 2.73 18.60
CA GLY A 460 51.23 1.38 18.35
C GLY A 460 50.38 0.61 17.33
N THR A 461 50.82 -0.58 16.93
CA THR A 461 50.15 -1.44 15.93
C THR A 461 48.65 -1.61 16.25
N THR A 462 47.77 -0.97 15.46
CA THR A 462 46.32 -1.09 15.62
C THR A 462 45.82 -2.34 14.91
N PRO A 463 44.94 -3.14 15.54
CA PRO A 463 44.26 -4.25 14.89
C PRO A 463 43.14 -3.78 13.94
N GLU A 464 42.84 -2.49 13.86
CA GLU A 464 41.88 -1.93 12.92
C GLU A 464 42.44 -0.62 12.34
N PRO A 465 43.10 -0.68 11.16
CA PRO A 465 43.61 0.52 10.51
C PRO A 465 42.48 1.45 10.01
N PHE A 466 41.34 0.91 9.56
CA PHE A 466 40.17 1.71 9.21
C PHE A 466 39.37 2.01 10.48
N HIS A 467 39.78 3.03 11.23
CA HIS A 467 39.34 3.19 12.60
C HIS A 467 38.20 4.20 12.78
N GLN A 468 37.83 4.99 11.77
CA GLN A 468 36.84 6.07 11.99
C GLN A 468 36.00 6.44 10.78
N VAL A 469 34.73 6.72 11.03
CA VAL A 469 33.80 7.39 10.11
C VAL A 469 33.31 8.66 10.78
N MET A 470 33.45 9.83 10.14
CA MET A 470 33.02 11.09 10.72
C MET A 470 31.77 11.63 10.03
N LEU A 471 30.71 11.86 10.81
CA LEU A 471 29.44 12.44 10.37
C LEU A 471 29.12 13.71 11.19
N ARG A 472 28.64 14.75 10.51
CA ARG A 472 28.12 15.95 11.17
C ARG A 472 26.65 15.78 11.56
N VAL A 473 26.31 16.31 12.74
CA VAL A 473 24.97 16.20 13.35
C VAL A 473 24.50 17.55 13.88
N GLY A 474 23.19 17.79 13.84
CA GLY A 474 22.56 19.04 14.25
C GLY A 474 22.31 19.15 15.76
N ASP A 475 22.27 18.03 16.47
CA ASP A 475 22.11 17.95 17.93
C ASP A 475 22.90 16.76 18.48
N LEU A 476 24.02 17.04 19.16
CA LEU A 476 24.94 15.98 19.60
C LEU A 476 24.32 15.05 20.65
N ASP A 477 23.54 15.60 21.59
CA ASP A 477 22.95 14.82 22.68
C ASP A 477 21.84 13.91 22.15
N GLN A 478 21.06 14.39 21.18
CA GLN A 478 20.07 13.57 20.48
C GLN A 478 20.74 12.41 19.74
N SER A 479 21.81 12.68 18.98
CA SER A 479 22.52 11.64 18.24
C SER A 479 23.21 10.63 19.16
N ILE A 480 23.88 11.08 20.25
CA ILE A 480 24.48 10.17 21.25
C ILE A 480 23.42 9.24 21.84
N ASN A 481 22.27 9.78 22.24
CA ASN A 481 21.18 8.98 22.80
C ASN A 481 20.64 7.97 21.81
N PHE A 482 20.48 8.36 20.54
CA PHE A 482 20.07 7.46 19.48
C PHE A 482 21.08 6.33 19.26
N TYR A 483 22.36 6.65 19.05
CA TYR A 483 23.37 5.62 18.77
C TYR A 483 23.59 4.69 19.98
N LYS A 484 23.44 5.20 21.20
CA LYS A 484 23.52 4.41 22.43
C LYS A 484 22.33 3.48 22.61
N LYS A 485 21.10 4.00 22.51
CA LYS A 485 19.88 3.25 22.82
C LYS A 485 19.33 2.47 21.63
N ALA A 486 19.33 3.04 20.43
CA ALA A 486 18.83 2.36 19.23
C ALA A 486 19.88 1.43 18.63
N ASN A 487 21.12 1.93 18.47
CA ASN A 487 22.21 1.19 17.82
C ASN A 487 23.11 0.41 18.78
N GLY A 488 22.98 0.56 20.10
CA GLY A 488 23.73 -0.22 21.07
C GLY A 488 25.23 0.10 21.11
N MET A 489 25.61 1.29 20.68
CA MET A 489 26.98 1.77 20.77
C MET A 489 27.28 2.34 22.18
N GLU A 490 28.53 2.29 22.57
CA GLU A 490 29.03 2.94 23.77
C GLU A 490 29.59 4.32 23.40
N LEU A 491 29.35 5.30 24.27
CA LEU A 491 30.01 6.60 24.20
C LEU A 491 31.42 6.44 24.78
N LEU A 492 32.43 6.46 23.92
CA LEU A 492 33.82 6.21 24.31
C LEU A 492 34.51 7.48 24.81
N ARG A 493 34.25 8.61 24.14
CA ARG A 493 34.86 9.90 24.45
C ARG A 493 34.02 11.04 23.92
N THR A 494 33.90 12.11 24.70
CA THR A 494 33.46 13.42 24.22
C THR A 494 34.60 14.42 24.34
N ARG A 495 34.66 15.39 23.42
CA ARG A 495 35.59 16.50 23.52
C ARG A 495 34.93 17.75 22.97
N ASP A 496 34.84 18.76 23.82
CA ASP A 496 34.42 20.09 23.40
C ASP A 496 35.64 20.91 22.98
N ASN A 497 35.50 21.68 21.91
CA ASN A 497 36.56 22.53 21.39
C ASN A 497 35.97 23.93 21.05
N PRO A 498 35.90 24.82 22.06
CA PRO A 498 35.32 26.14 21.92
C PRO A 498 36.01 27.01 20.87
N ASP A 499 37.33 26.84 20.70
CA ASP A 499 38.14 27.62 19.75
C ASP A 499 37.70 27.36 18.29
N ASN A 500 37.37 26.11 17.98
CA ASN A 500 36.86 25.70 16.66
C ASN A 500 35.33 25.64 16.60
N LYS A 501 34.64 26.05 17.67
CA LYS A 501 33.17 26.05 17.80
C LYS A 501 32.54 24.70 17.47
N ASN A 502 33.14 23.61 17.94
CA ASN A 502 32.60 22.28 17.74
C ASN A 502 32.74 21.37 18.96
N THR A 503 31.84 20.40 19.07
CA THR A 503 31.89 19.32 20.05
C THR A 503 31.86 18.00 19.31
N ILE A 504 32.75 17.07 19.70
CA ILE A 504 32.83 15.73 19.11
C ILE A 504 32.43 14.66 20.12
N ALA A 505 31.76 13.61 19.63
CA ALA A 505 31.47 12.40 20.37
C ALA A 505 31.91 11.17 19.58
N ILE A 506 32.65 10.28 20.23
CA ILE A 506 33.13 9.02 19.66
C ILE A 506 32.25 7.89 20.16
N MET A 507 31.56 7.22 19.23
CA MET A 507 30.66 6.11 19.49
C MET A 507 31.23 4.82 18.90
N GLY A 508 31.13 3.68 19.59
CA GLY A 508 31.64 2.41 19.06
C GLY A 508 31.10 1.17 19.78
N TYR A 509 31.49 -0.01 19.31
CA TYR A 509 31.14 -1.31 19.94
C TYR A 509 32.28 -1.90 20.79
N GLY A 510 33.31 -1.10 21.06
CA GLY A 510 34.48 -1.47 21.83
C GLY A 510 35.50 -0.34 21.88
N PRO A 511 36.69 -0.57 22.49
CA PRO A 511 37.72 0.45 22.67
C PRO A 511 38.15 1.13 21.35
N GLU A 512 38.37 2.45 21.40
CA GLU A 512 38.69 3.33 20.26
C GLU A 512 40.00 2.92 19.55
N ASP A 513 40.95 2.33 20.27
CA ASP A 513 42.26 1.89 19.76
C ASP A 513 42.21 0.54 19.00
N LYS A 514 41.09 -0.18 19.10
CA LYS A 514 40.95 -1.55 18.57
C LYS A 514 39.80 -1.75 17.61
N ASN A 515 38.88 -0.79 17.50
CA ASN A 515 37.67 -0.91 16.72
C ASN A 515 37.44 0.34 15.87
N ALA A 516 36.71 0.16 14.77
CA ALA A 516 36.18 1.29 14.03
C ALA A 516 35.10 2.00 14.85
N VAL A 517 35.25 3.31 14.98
CA VAL A 517 34.34 4.19 15.71
C VAL A 517 33.60 5.13 14.76
N LEU A 518 32.45 5.58 15.22
CA LEU A 518 31.67 6.65 14.61
C LEU A 518 31.97 7.95 15.37
N GLU A 519 32.58 8.91 14.69
CA GLU A 519 32.74 10.27 15.22
C GLU A 519 31.55 11.13 14.79
N LEU A 520 30.83 11.66 15.77
CA LEU A 520 29.76 12.63 15.58
C LEU A 520 30.30 14.01 15.90
N THR A 521 30.23 14.93 14.94
CA THR A 521 30.69 16.31 15.13
C THR A 521 29.51 17.28 15.08
N TYR A 522 29.29 17.97 16.18
CA TYR A 522 28.35 19.09 16.26
C TYR A 522 29.10 20.41 16.11
N VAL A 523 28.66 21.26 15.18
CA VAL A 523 29.18 22.62 15.02
C VAL A 523 28.18 23.60 15.63
N TYR A 524 28.66 24.53 16.45
CA TYR A 524 27.79 25.40 17.25
C TYR A 524 26.79 26.17 16.37
N GLY A 525 25.51 26.03 16.70
CA GLY A 525 24.41 26.73 16.02
C GLY A 525 24.02 26.18 14.65
N VAL A 526 24.69 25.13 14.14
CA VAL A 526 24.34 24.49 12.87
C VAL A 526 23.46 23.27 13.16
N LYS A 527 22.25 23.24 12.57
CA LYS A 527 21.23 22.23 12.88
C LYS A 527 20.94 21.24 11.74
N SER A 528 21.45 21.50 10.54
CA SER A 528 21.17 20.68 9.36
C SER A 528 22.31 20.75 8.37
N TYR A 529 22.62 19.64 7.74
CA TYR A 529 23.66 19.52 6.73
C TYR A 529 23.10 18.92 5.45
N ASP A 530 23.62 19.39 4.31
CA ASP A 530 23.42 18.70 3.05
C ASP A 530 24.25 17.41 3.04
N LYS A 531 23.59 16.27 2.79
CA LYS A 531 24.21 14.95 2.77
C LYS A 531 24.76 14.57 1.39
N GLY A 532 24.43 15.35 0.37
CA GLY A 532 24.73 15.02 -1.01
C GLY A 532 24.17 13.65 -1.42
N ASN A 533 24.82 13.02 -2.39
CA ASN A 533 24.48 11.70 -2.92
C ASN A 533 25.68 10.74 -3.01
N GLY A 534 26.84 11.13 -2.47
CA GLY A 534 28.09 10.35 -2.46
C GLY A 534 28.16 9.35 -1.32
N TYR A 535 27.93 9.80 -0.07
CA TYR A 535 27.86 8.89 1.07
C TYR A 535 26.61 8.00 1.00
N GLY A 536 26.76 6.71 1.28
CA GLY A 536 25.69 5.73 1.23
C GLY A 536 25.10 5.43 2.60
N GLN A 537 25.83 4.67 3.42
CA GLN A 537 25.38 4.14 4.70
C GLN A 537 26.51 3.42 5.45
N ILE A 538 26.38 3.28 6.78
CA ILE A 538 27.16 2.32 7.57
C ILE A 538 26.40 0.99 7.66
N ALA A 539 27.11 -0.12 7.56
CA ALA A 539 26.58 -1.46 7.77
C ALA A 539 26.99 -2.01 9.15
N VAL A 540 26.02 -2.55 9.89
CA VAL A 540 26.21 -3.14 11.23
C VAL A 540 25.67 -4.57 11.27
N GLY A 541 26.42 -5.49 11.86
CA GLY A 541 25.96 -6.86 12.11
C GLY A 541 25.22 -6.94 13.44
N THR A 542 24.10 -7.64 13.48
CA THR A 542 23.28 -7.91 14.68
C THR A 542 22.89 -9.39 14.70
N ASP A 543 22.66 -9.97 15.87
CA ASP A 543 22.24 -11.36 15.99
C ASP A 543 20.78 -11.55 15.51
N ASP A 544 19.93 -10.52 15.63
CA ASP A 544 18.54 -10.56 15.17
C ASP A 544 18.08 -9.18 14.69
N VAL A 545 17.80 -9.07 13.38
CA VAL A 545 17.33 -7.81 12.77
C VAL A 545 15.91 -7.44 13.18
N TYR A 546 15.06 -8.39 13.58
CA TYR A 546 13.67 -8.12 13.96
C TYR A 546 13.62 -7.45 15.33
N LYS A 547 14.28 -8.05 16.33
CA LYS A 547 14.39 -7.46 17.69
C LYS A 547 15.11 -6.13 17.68
N THR A 548 16.14 -6.00 16.84
CA THR A 548 16.85 -4.74 16.67
C THR A 548 15.97 -3.67 16.01
N ALA A 549 15.15 -4.02 15.02
CA ALA A 549 14.19 -3.08 14.44
C ALA A 549 13.14 -2.62 15.46
N GLU A 550 12.62 -3.52 16.30
CA GLU A 550 11.69 -3.17 17.38
C GLU A 550 12.34 -2.22 18.40
N THR A 551 13.60 -2.48 18.76
CA THR A 551 14.39 -1.62 19.65
C THR A 551 14.63 -0.24 19.04
N ILE A 552 14.96 -0.16 17.75
CA ILE A 552 15.17 1.11 17.05
C ILE A 552 13.86 1.92 16.99
N LYS A 553 12.72 1.26 16.73
CA LYS A 553 11.39 1.91 16.75
C LYS A 553 11.06 2.49 18.13
N LEU A 554 11.39 1.77 19.21
CA LEU A 554 11.16 2.21 20.59
C LEU A 554 11.94 3.49 20.93
N TYR A 555 13.18 3.61 20.46
CA TYR A 555 14.05 4.75 20.72
C TYR A 555 13.99 5.85 19.65
N GLY A 556 12.89 5.91 18.88
CA GLY A 556 12.59 7.01 17.96
C GLY A 556 13.35 7.00 16.64
N GLY A 557 13.94 5.86 16.24
CA GLY A 557 14.57 5.70 14.94
C GLY A 557 13.56 5.49 13.81
N GLU A 558 13.80 6.12 12.66
CA GLU A 558 12.99 5.90 11.46
C GLU A 558 13.43 4.61 10.76
N ILE A 559 12.52 3.66 10.58
CA ILE A 559 12.79 2.47 9.77
C ILE A 559 12.58 2.80 8.29
N VAL A 560 13.67 2.77 7.53
CA VAL A 560 13.70 3.00 6.08
C VAL A 560 13.43 1.72 5.31
N LEU A 561 13.82 0.57 5.87
CA LEU A 561 13.54 -0.76 5.32
C LEU A 561 13.21 -1.71 6.47
N GLU A 562 11.98 -2.23 6.47
CA GLU A 562 11.49 -3.20 7.46
C GLU A 562 12.33 -4.49 7.45
N PRO A 563 12.48 -5.16 8.61
CA PRO A 563 13.29 -6.36 8.72
C PRO A 563 12.71 -7.51 7.90
N GLY A 564 13.55 -8.09 7.04
CA GLY A 564 13.13 -9.19 6.18
C GLY A 564 14.28 -9.86 5.42
N PRO A 565 14.07 -11.07 4.90
CA PRO A 565 15.03 -11.74 4.04
C PRO A 565 15.11 -11.04 2.68
N VAL A 566 16.32 -10.81 2.18
CA VAL A 566 16.52 -10.32 0.81
C VAL A 566 16.19 -11.45 -0.18
N PRO A 567 15.38 -11.18 -1.22
CA PRO A 567 15.05 -12.16 -2.26
C PRO A 567 16.31 -12.81 -2.86
N GLY A 568 16.29 -14.14 -2.99
CA GLY A 568 17.37 -14.93 -3.60
C GLY A 568 18.54 -15.31 -2.67
N ILE A 569 18.71 -14.65 -1.52
CA ILE A 569 19.91 -14.83 -0.69
C ILE A 569 19.60 -15.17 0.76
N ASN A 570 18.34 -15.07 1.18
CA ASN A 570 17.82 -15.35 2.53
C ASN A 570 18.51 -14.61 3.70
N THR A 571 19.51 -13.76 3.41
CA THR A 571 20.12 -12.86 4.37
C THR A 571 19.08 -11.87 4.85
N LYS A 572 18.82 -11.88 6.16
CA LYS A 572 17.88 -10.95 6.79
C LYS A 572 18.55 -9.59 6.98
N ILE A 573 17.92 -8.55 6.48
CA ILE A 573 18.40 -7.17 6.58
C ILE A 573 17.31 -6.24 7.08
N MET A 574 17.71 -5.09 7.60
CA MET A 574 16.85 -3.93 7.83
C MET A 574 17.65 -2.64 7.59
N ALA A 575 16.99 -1.50 7.42
CA ALA A 575 17.66 -0.20 7.39
C ALA A 575 16.91 0.83 8.21
N CYS A 576 17.65 1.67 8.93
CA CYS A 576 17.11 2.80 9.67
C CYS A 576 17.87 4.09 9.33
N ALA A 577 17.22 5.21 9.63
CA ALA A 577 17.84 6.52 9.62
C ALA A 577 17.95 7.06 11.07
N ASP A 578 19.05 7.72 11.37
CA ASP A 578 19.22 8.46 12.62
C ASP A 578 18.41 9.79 12.59
N PRO A 579 18.37 10.57 13.69
CA PRO A 579 17.62 11.84 13.75
C PRO A 579 18.04 12.86 12.69
N ASP A 580 19.31 12.86 12.29
CA ASP A 580 19.83 13.71 11.21
C ASP A 580 19.55 13.12 9.83
N GLY A 581 19.11 11.87 9.75
CA GLY A 581 18.73 11.08 8.59
C GLY A 581 19.89 10.34 7.90
N TRP A 582 20.97 10.04 8.63
CA TRP A 582 22.07 9.17 8.20
C TRP A 582 21.63 7.71 8.23
N LYS A 583 21.88 6.99 7.13
CA LYS A 583 21.40 5.61 6.95
C LYS A 583 22.35 4.61 7.60
N THR A 584 21.76 3.70 8.39
CA THR A 584 22.43 2.51 8.92
C THR A 584 21.69 1.27 8.42
N ARG A 585 22.42 0.34 7.81
CA ARG A 585 21.87 -0.95 7.38
C ARG A 585 22.33 -2.05 8.31
N LEU A 586 21.39 -2.83 8.84
CA LEU A 586 21.71 -3.95 9.72
C LEU A 586 21.53 -5.30 9.03
N TYR A 587 22.43 -6.22 9.36
CA TYR A 587 22.50 -7.57 8.80
C TYR A 587 22.45 -8.60 9.92
N SER A 588 21.59 -9.62 9.78
CA SER A 588 21.56 -10.74 10.72
C SER A 588 22.82 -11.60 10.55
N LYS A 589 23.48 -11.96 11.64
CA LYS A 589 24.54 -12.97 11.62
C LYS A 589 23.94 -14.35 11.35
N CYS A 590 24.61 -15.17 10.55
CA CYS A 590 24.15 -16.54 10.28
C CYS A 590 24.33 -17.44 11.51
N SER A 591 23.35 -18.30 11.78
CA SER A 591 23.52 -19.45 12.69
C SER A 591 24.36 -20.52 11.97
N ALA A 592 25.33 -21.12 12.65
CA ALA A 592 26.50 -21.85 12.12
C ALA A 592 26.25 -23.12 11.24
N SER A 593 25.04 -23.35 10.72
CA SER A 593 24.62 -24.64 10.13
C SER A 593 24.78 -24.79 8.62
N VAL A 594 25.12 -23.76 7.84
CA VAL A 594 25.20 -23.88 6.36
C VAL A 594 26.58 -23.49 5.87
N ARG A 595 27.50 -24.44 5.93
CA ARG A 595 28.90 -24.28 5.47
C ARG A 595 29.16 -24.82 4.05
N ASN A 596 28.13 -25.23 3.31
CA ASN A 596 28.31 -26.07 2.12
C ASN A 596 27.40 -25.73 0.91
N THR A 597 27.20 -24.45 0.57
CA THR A 597 26.53 -24.10 -0.69
C THR A 597 27.19 -22.95 -1.43
N THR A 598 27.49 -23.22 -2.70
CA THR A 598 28.21 -22.43 -3.71
C THR A 598 27.44 -21.19 -4.22
N PHE A 599 26.75 -20.45 -3.33
CA PHE A 599 25.94 -19.27 -3.69
C PHE A 599 26.44 -18.01 -2.94
N PRO A 600 27.24 -17.14 -3.57
CA PRO A 600 27.98 -16.08 -2.87
C PRO A 600 27.31 -14.71 -3.04
N LEU A 601 26.16 -14.48 -2.42
CA LEU A 601 25.69 -13.11 -2.06
C LEU A 601 25.90 -12.84 -0.56
N VAL A 602 26.31 -13.86 0.17
CA VAL A 602 26.68 -13.78 1.57
C VAL A 602 28.03 -13.08 1.64
N ILE A 603 28.05 -11.89 2.23
CA ILE A 603 29.23 -11.43 2.94
C ILE A 603 29.55 -12.57 3.90
N ASP A 604 30.68 -13.27 3.73
CA ASP A 604 31.10 -14.31 4.68
C ASP A 604 30.95 -13.74 6.09
N PHE A 605 29.95 -14.20 6.83
CA PHE A 605 29.60 -13.76 8.19
C PHE A 605 29.62 -14.95 9.15
N CYS A 606 30.30 -16.02 8.76
CA CYS A 606 30.61 -17.18 9.60
C CYS A 606 32.11 -17.18 9.91
#